data_AF-A0A4R9Q6P6-F1
#
_entry.id   AF-A0A4R9Q6P6-F1
#
_cell.length_a   1.000
_cell.length_b   1.000
_cell.length_c   1.000
_cell.angle_alpha   90.00
_cell.angle_beta   90.00
_cell.angle_gamma   90.00
#
_symmetry.space_group_name_H-M   'P 1'
#
loop_
_entity.id
_entity.type
_entity.pdbx_description
1 polymer ?
#
loop_
_entity_poly.entity_id
_entity_poly.type
_entity_poly.pdbx_seq_one_letter_code
_entity_poly.pdbx_strand_id
1 'polypeptide(L)'
;EGVPEALTAIADTIADNNGQRQSIANQLANLKCPVLLIWGDHDQIVPVPQAADLPANAKLTVIQDAGHMPQMEAASTVNIHITQNIKGE
;
A
#
# COMPACT_ATOMS: atom_id res chain seq x y z
N GLU A 1 -16.47 9.32 27.12
CA GLU A 1 -17.13 10.08 26.03
C GLU A 1 -16.03 10.81 25.25
N GLY A 2 -16.07 10.89 23.91
CA GLY A 2 -15.02 11.55 23.10
C GLY A 2 -14.22 10.67 22.12
N VAL A 3 -14.32 9.33 22.24
CA VAL A 3 -13.59 8.41 21.35
C VAL A 3 -14.08 8.49 19.89
N PRO A 4 -15.41 8.45 19.60
CA PRO A 4 -15.89 8.58 18.23
C PRO A 4 -15.50 9.89 17.56
N GLU A 5 -15.54 11.00 18.31
CA GLU A 5 -15.20 12.33 17.81
C GLU A 5 -13.71 12.43 17.48
N ALA A 6 -12.84 11.90 18.36
CA ALA A 6 -11.41 11.88 18.12
C ALA A 6 -11.05 10.99 16.91
N LEU A 7 -11.66 9.80 16.79
CA LEU A 7 -11.43 8.90 15.66
C LEU A 7 -11.94 9.50 14.34
N THR A 8 -13.07 10.21 14.37
CA THR A 8 -13.59 10.92 13.18
C THR A 8 -12.63 12.02 12.75
N ALA A 9 -12.13 12.84 13.68
CA ALA A 9 -11.16 13.89 13.37
C ALA A 9 -9.85 13.34 12.79
N ILE A 10 -9.39 12.18 13.28
CA ILE A 10 -8.23 11.48 12.72
C ILE A 10 -8.54 10.99 11.30
N ALA A 11 -9.67 10.30 11.09
CA ALA A 11 -10.09 9.80 9.79
C ALA A 11 -10.20 10.94 8.75
N ASP A 12 -10.83 12.05 9.12
CA ASP A 12 -10.95 13.26 8.29
C ASP A 12 -9.60 13.92 7.99
N THR A 13 -8.56 13.64 8.76
CA THR A 13 -7.21 14.17 8.49
C THR A 13 -6.49 13.32 7.44
N ILE A 14 -6.70 12.00 7.43
CA ILE A 14 -5.92 11.05 6.64
C ILE A 14 -6.62 10.57 5.37
N ALA A 15 -7.95 10.62 5.32
CA ALA A 15 -8.76 10.13 4.21
C ALA A 15 -9.89 11.09 3.82
N ASP A 16 -10.42 10.89 2.61
CA ASP A 16 -11.68 11.46 2.14
C ASP A 16 -12.46 10.40 1.32
N ASN A 17 -13.52 10.82 0.61
CA ASN A 17 -14.35 9.91 -0.19
C ASN A 17 -13.60 9.20 -1.33
N ASN A 18 -12.38 9.63 -1.66
CA ASN A 18 -11.51 9.03 -2.66
C ASN A 18 -10.39 8.16 -2.04
N GLY A 19 -10.43 7.93 -0.72
CA GLY A 19 -9.42 7.17 0.02
C GLY A 19 -8.38 8.07 0.69
N GLN A 20 -7.13 7.61 0.77
CA GLN A 20 -6.05 8.34 1.43
C GLN A 20 -5.77 9.71 0.77
N ARG A 21 -5.71 10.78 1.57
CA ARG A 21 -5.49 12.16 1.06
C ARG A 21 -4.09 12.42 0.51
N GLN A 22 -3.11 11.70 1.02
CA GLN A 22 -1.71 11.89 0.64
C GLN A 22 -1.20 10.68 -0.12
N SER A 23 -0.69 10.92 -1.32
CA SER A 23 0.07 9.94 -2.08
C SER A 23 1.57 10.14 -1.86
N ILE A 24 2.30 9.03 -1.76
CA ILE A 24 3.76 9.02 -1.73
C ILE A 24 4.38 8.69 -3.10
N ALA A 25 3.58 8.60 -4.17
CA ALA A 25 4.06 8.18 -5.50
C ALA A 25 5.22 9.04 -6.01
N ASN A 26 5.16 10.36 -5.79
CA ASN A 26 6.24 11.27 -6.19
C ASN A 26 7.55 11.00 -5.43
N GLN A 27 7.47 10.69 -4.13
CA GLN A 27 8.63 10.33 -3.32
C GLN A 27 9.25 9.01 -3.81
N LEU A 28 8.41 8.03 -4.13
CA LEU A 28 8.85 6.74 -4.69
C LEU A 28 9.52 6.90 -6.06
N ALA A 29 8.99 7.77 -6.92
CA ALA A 29 9.56 8.08 -8.23
C ALA A 29 10.97 8.69 -8.17
N ASN A 30 11.30 9.37 -7.06
CA ASN A 30 12.61 9.98 -6.85
C ASN A 30 13.67 9.00 -6.33
N LEU A 31 13.30 7.77 -5.95
CA LEU A 31 14.25 6.76 -5.51
C LEU A 31 15.04 6.22 -6.71
N LYS A 32 16.37 6.12 -6.55
CA LYS A 32 17.30 5.64 -7.59
C LYS A 32 17.44 4.12 -7.63
N CYS A 33 16.55 3.40 -6.97
CA CYS A 33 16.54 1.94 -6.89
C CYS A 33 15.17 1.40 -7.33
N PRO A 34 15.09 0.09 -7.66
CA PRO A 34 13.82 -0.59 -7.83
C PRO A 34 12.97 -0.52 -6.57
N VAL A 35 11.67 -0.33 -6.74
CA VAL A 35 10.67 -0.28 -5.66
C VAL A 35 9.69 -1.44 -5.84
N LEU A 36 9.50 -2.23 -4.79
CA LEU A 36 8.43 -3.21 -4.72
C LEU A 36 7.28 -2.64 -3.86
N LEU A 37 6.08 -2.64 -4.43
CA LEU A 37 4.84 -2.39 -3.72
C LEU A 37 4.09 -3.71 -3.56
N ILE A 38 3.65 -4.01 -2.35
CA ILE A 38 2.85 -5.21 -2.03
C ILE A 38 1.51 -4.75 -1.47
N TRP A 39 0.42 -5.22 -2.05
CA TRP A 39 -0.94 -4.89 -1.66
C TRP A 39 -1.77 -6.16 -1.46
N GLY A 40 -2.79 -6.08 -0.61
CA GLY A 40 -3.90 -7.03 -0.61
C GLY A 40 -5.00 -6.58 -1.57
N ASP A 41 -5.67 -7.51 -2.25
CA ASP A 41 -6.80 -7.21 -3.14
C ASP A 41 -8.09 -6.81 -2.41
N HIS A 42 -8.20 -7.14 -1.12
CA HIS A 42 -9.32 -6.79 -0.25
C HIS A 42 -8.98 -5.64 0.72
N ASP A 43 -7.96 -4.83 0.43
CA ASP A 43 -7.67 -3.64 1.26
C ASP A 43 -8.85 -2.65 1.23
N GLN A 44 -9.45 -2.41 2.40
CA GLN A 44 -10.58 -1.48 2.59
C GLN A 44 -10.16 -0.13 3.19
N ILE A 45 -8.86 0.07 3.42
CA ILE A 45 -8.29 1.29 4.00
C ILE A 45 -7.59 2.11 2.93
N VAL A 46 -6.74 1.48 2.10
CA VAL A 46 -6.05 2.15 1.01
C VAL A 46 -6.38 1.46 -0.32
N PRO A 47 -7.05 2.16 -1.26
CA PRO A 47 -7.41 1.59 -2.55
C PRO A 47 -6.20 1.04 -3.30
N VAL A 48 -6.35 -0.13 -3.93
CA VAL A 48 -5.30 -0.72 -4.77
C VAL A 48 -4.98 0.26 -5.92
N PRO A 49 -3.71 0.67 -6.10
CA PRO A 49 -3.34 1.64 -7.12
C PRO A 49 -3.52 1.05 -8.52
N GLN A 50 -3.94 1.89 -9.47
CA GLN A 50 -3.98 1.50 -10.88
C GLN A 50 -2.57 1.56 -11.47
N ALA A 51 -2.34 0.82 -12.56
CA ALA A 51 -1.04 0.81 -13.23
C ALA A 51 -0.56 2.22 -13.65
N ALA A 52 -1.50 3.13 -13.96
CA ALA A 52 -1.20 4.51 -14.32
C ALA A 52 -0.69 5.36 -13.14
N ASP A 53 -0.95 4.95 -11.90
CA ASP A 53 -0.54 5.66 -10.68
C ASP A 53 0.87 5.27 -10.22
N LEU A 54 1.45 4.23 -10.85
CA LEU A 54 2.72 3.65 -10.44
C LEU A 54 3.91 4.40 -11.06
N PRO A 55 4.90 4.79 -10.25
CA PRO A 55 6.18 5.24 -10.76
C PRO A 55 6.85 4.20 -11.65
N ALA A 56 7.63 4.64 -12.63
CA ALA A 56 8.31 3.74 -13.58
C ALA A 56 9.32 2.78 -12.91
N ASN A 57 9.85 3.13 -11.74
CA ASN A 57 10.74 2.29 -10.94
C ASN A 57 10.01 1.36 -9.98
N ALA A 58 8.68 1.39 -9.93
CA ALA A 58 7.86 0.60 -9.02
C ALA A 58 7.22 -0.61 -9.72
N LYS A 59 7.25 -1.76 -9.04
CA LYS A 59 6.50 -2.96 -9.41
C LYS A 59 5.45 -3.20 -8.33
N LEU A 60 4.19 -3.32 -8.73
CA LEU A 60 3.09 -3.68 -7.85
C LEU A 60 2.84 -5.19 -7.89
N THR A 61 2.79 -5.79 -6.71
CA THR A 61 2.33 -7.16 -6.48
C THR A 61 1.06 -7.11 -5.63
N VAL A 62 -0.04 -7.63 -6.17
CA VAL A 62 -1.30 -7.76 -5.43
C VAL A 62 -1.46 -9.21 -4.99
N ILE A 63 -1.61 -9.42 -3.68
CA ILE A 63 -1.84 -10.72 -3.06
C ILE A 63 -3.36 -10.94 -3.00
N GLN A 64 -3.80 -12.07 -3.56
CA GLN A 64 -5.20 -12.48 -3.53
C GLN A 64 -5.61 -12.92 -2.12
N ASP A 65 -6.87 -12.69 -1.77
CA ASP A 65 -7.47 -13.04 -0.48
C ASP A 65 -6.79 -12.38 0.74
N ALA A 66 -6.15 -11.22 0.55
CA ALA A 66 -5.49 -10.46 1.60
C ALA A 66 -6.06 -9.03 1.69
N GLY A 67 -6.21 -8.53 2.91
CA GLY A 67 -6.67 -7.18 3.23
C GLY A 67 -5.53 -6.17 3.39
N HIS A 68 -5.73 -5.23 4.33
CA HIS A 68 -4.84 -4.09 4.54
C HIS A 68 -3.46 -4.45 5.11
N MET A 69 -3.33 -5.60 5.77
CA MET A 69 -2.08 -6.02 6.40
C MET A 69 -1.56 -7.32 5.75
N PRO A 70 -1.20 -7.30 4.45
CA PRO A 70 -0.78 -8.50 3.73
C PRO A 70 0.44 -9.17 4.38
N GLN A 71 1.30 -8.42 5.06
CA GLN A 71 2.44 -8.95 5.83
C GLN A 71 2.03 -9.81 7.03
N MET A 72 0.83 -9.61 7.59
CA MET A 72 0.28 -10.42 8.66
C MET A 72 -0.65 -11.52 8.12
N GLU A 73 -1.45 -11.18 7.12
CA GLU A 73 -2.49 -12.06 6.56
C GLU A 73 -1.91 -13.15 5.63
N ALA A 74 -0.85 -12.82 4.89
CA ALA A 74 -0.19 -13.68 3.91
C ALA A 74 1.35 -13.61 4.02
N ALA A 75 1.87 -13.68 5.25
CA ALA A 75 3.28 -13.46 5.57
C ALA A 75 4.27 -14.25 4.68
N SER A 76 3.99 -15.53 4.42
CA SER A 76 4.85 -16.37 3.58
C SER A 76 4.95 -15.83 2.14
N THR A 77 3.82 -15.43 1.54
CA THR A 77 3.76 -14.85 0.19
C THR A 77 4.51 -13.52 0.14
N VAL A 78 4.32 -12.67 1.15
CA VAL A 78 5.05 -11.40 1.28
C VAL A 78 6.56 -11.63 1.34
N ASN A 79 7.02 -12.56 2.18
CA ASN A 79 8.44 -12.86 2.35
C ASN A 79 9.09 -13.37 1.05
N ILE A 80 8.35 -14.14 0.24
CA ILE A 80 8.81 -14.59 -1.08
C ILE A 80 9.06 -13.38 -1.99
N HIS A 81 8.10 -12.47 -2.10
CA HIS A 81 8.24 -11.29 -2.96
C HIS A 81 9.35 -10.34 -2.50
N ILE A 82 9.51 -10.16 -1.19
CA ILE A 82 10.64 -9.39 -0.64
C ILE A 82 11.97 -10.04 -1.04
N THR A 83 12.09 -11.36 -0.89
CA THR A 83 13.32 -12.10 -1.20
C THR A 83 13.66 -12.02 -2.69
N GLN A 84 12.66 -12.19 -3.58
CA GLN A 84 12.83 -12.07 -5.03
C GLN A 84 13.31 -10.67 -5.42
N ASN A 85 12.69 -9.62 -4.87
CA ASN A 85 13.08 -8.24 -5.16
C ASN A 85 14.51 -7.92 -4.70
N ILE A 86 14.95 -8.44 -3.54
CA ILE A 86 16.33 -8.27 -3.07
C ILE A 86 17.34 -8.97 -3.99
N LYS A 87 16.97 -10.13 -4.55
CA LYS A 87 17.83 -10.87 -5.49
C LYS A 87 17.84 -10.28 -6.91
N GLY A 88 16.90 -9.38 -7.23
CA GLY A 88 16.73 -8.83 -8.58
C GLY A 88 16.04 -9.80 -9.54
N GLU A 89 15.21 -10.71 -9.00
CA GLU A 89 14.41 -11.71 -9.75
C GLU A 89 12.99 -11.20 -10.09
#